data_AF-A0A5E4KKB5-F1
#
_entry.id   AF-A0A5E4KKB5-F1
#
_cell.length_a   1.000
_cell.length_b   1.000
_cell.length_c   1.000
_cell.angle_alpha   90.00
_cell.angle_beta   90.00
_cell.angle_gamma   90.00
#
_symmetry.space_group_name_H-M   'P 1'
#
loop_
_entity.id
_entity.type
_entity.pdbx_description
1 polymer ?
#
loop_
_entity_poly.entity_id
_entity_poly.type
_entity_poly.pdbx_seq_one_letter_code
_entity_poly.pdbx_strand_id
1 'polypeptide(L)' 'MSIKELEEEIIEIEKVKERFKPGSIEWNNISNIITEKKRKLTRLKTQEDSEEDDIPGGCGGDCCGCGGGR' A
#
# COMPACT_ATOMS: atom_id res chain seq x y z
N MET A 1 1.82 17.57 -3.87
CA MET A 1 2.08 16.22 -4.38
C MET A 1 0.73 15.54 -4.51
N SER A 2 0.30 15.35 -5.74
CA SER A 2 -1.00 14.78 -6.09
C SER A 2 -0.97 13.26 -5.97
N ILE A 3 -2.14 12.63 -5.84
CA ILE A 3 -2.26 11.16 -5.83
C ILE A 3 -1.60 10.54 -7.07
N LYS A 4 -1.86 11.11 -8.26
CA LYS A 4 -1.27 10.65 -9.53
C LYS A 4 0.27 10.72 -9.55
N GLU A 5 0.84 11.83 -9.07
CA GLU A 5 2.31 11.98 -9.00
C GLU A 5 2.93 10.92 -8.08
N LEU A 6 2.28 10.62 -6.95
CA LEU A 6 2.75 9.61 -6.01
C LEU A 6 2.63 8.18 -6.58
N GLU A 7 1.58 7.90 -7.36
CA GLU A 7 1.43 6.63 -8.09
C GLU A 7 2.53 6.43 -9.13
N GLU A 8 2.81 7.45 -9.94
CA GLU A 8 3.89 7.41 -10.93
C GLU A 8 5.25 7.20 -10.26
N GLU A 9 5.54 7.90 -9.17
CA GLU A 9 6.78 7.74 -8.42
C GLU A 9 6.94 6.31 -7.86
N ILE A 10 5.86 5.71 -7.35
CA ILE A 10 5.89 4.31 -6.88
C ILE A 10 6.23 3.37 -8.04
N ILE A 11 5.64 3.55 -9.22
CA ILE A 11 5.89 2.73 -10.41
C ILE A 11 7.35 2.86 -10.85
N GLU A 12 7.92 4.07 -10.86
CA GLU A 12 9.32 4.28 -11.21
C GLU A 12 10.27 3.59 -10.23
N ILE A 13 9.99 3.68 -8.92
CA ILE A 13 10.79 3.01 -7.89
C ILE A 13 10.65 1.48 -8.00
N GLU A 14 9.48 0.96 -8.35
CA GLU A 14 9.28 -0.48 -8.62
C GLU A 14 10.15 -0.96 -9.79
N LYS A 15 10.24 -0.20 -10.88
CA LYS A 15 11.16 -0.52 -12.00
C LYS A 15 12.62 -0.50 -11.58
N VAL A 16 13.01 0.41 -10.68
CA VAL A 16 14.37 0.43 -10.12
C VAL A 16 14.61 -0.81 -9.27
N LYS A 17 13.63 -1.23 -8.46
CA LYS A 17 13.68 -2.44 -7.63
C LYS A 17 13.97 -3.71 -8.44
N GLU A 18 13.40 -3.84 -9.64
CA GLU A 18 13.62 -4.99 -10.53
C GLU A 18 15.09 -5.20 -10.94
N ARG A 19 15.92 -4.16 -10.85
CA ARG A 19 17.36 -4.25 -11.14
C ARG A 19 18.17 -4.90 -10.03
N PHE A 20 17.58 -5.04 -8.84
CA PHE A 20 18.26 -5.59 -7.67
C PHE A 20 17.83 -7.03 -7.42
N LYS A 21 18.75 -7.82 -6.87
CA LYS A 21 18.48 -9.21 -6.52
C LYS A 21 17.46 -9.28 -5.37
N PRO A 22 16.36 -10.05 -5.50
CA PRO A 22 15.43 -10.27 -4.40
C PRO A 22 16.16 -10.75 -3.14
N GLY A 23 15.84 -10.13 -2.01
CA GLY A 23 16.48 -10.40 -0.72
C GLY A 23 17.83 -9.71 -0.49
N SER A 24 18.37 -8.95 -1.46
CA SER A 24 19.52 -8.07 -1.20
C SER A 24 19.11 -6.91 -0.27
N ILE A 25 20.11 -6.29 0.36
CA ILE A 25 19.88 -5.14 1.25
C ILE A 25 19.23 -4.00 0.47
N GLU A 26 19.70 -3.73 -0.74
CA GLU A 26 19.15 -2.72 -1.65
C GLU A 26 17.70 -3.03 -2.02
N TRP A 27 17.40 -4.29 -2.40
CA TRP A 27 16.05 -4.69 -2.73
C TRP A 27 15.09 -4.51 -1.55
N ASN A 28 15.53 -4.88 -0.34
CA ASN A 28 14.74 -4.73 0.89
C ASN A 28 14.51 -3.26 1.23
N ASN A 29 15.56 -2.42 1.13
CA ASN A 29 15.46 -0.99 1.36
C ASN A 29 14.48 -0.33 0.39
N ILE A 30 14.60 -0.64 -0.91
CA ILE A 30 13.69 -0.12 -1.94
C ILE A 30 12.27 -0.64 -1.70
N SER A 31 12.12 -1.90 -1.30
CA SER A 31 10.81 -2.46 -0.95
C SER A 31 10.15 -1.72 0.21
N ASN A 32 10.92 -1.37 1.26
CA ASN A 32 10.42 -0.60 2.39
C ASN A 32 9.96 0.81 1.97
N ILE A 33 10.73 1.48 1.10
CA ILE A 33 10.36 2.79 0.54
C ILE A 33 9.05 2.70 -0.24
N ILE A 34 8.90 1.70 -1.12
CA ILE A 34 7.66 1.46 -1.88
C ILE A 34 6.48 1.24 -0.92
N THR A 35 6.66 0.41 0.12
CA THR A 35 5.61 0.14 1.10
C THR A 35 5.19 1.41 1.84
N GLU A 36 6.13 2.25 2.25
CA GLU A 36 5.82 3.52 2.91
C GLU A 36 5.04 4.47 1.99
N LYS A 37 5.47 4.61 0.74
CA LYS A 37 4.76 5.42 -0.26
C LYS A 37 3.36 4.87 -0.55
N LYS A 38 3.20 3.56 -0.69
CA LYS A 38 1.88 2.92 -0.84
C LYS A 38 0.97 3.20 0.36
N ARG A 39 1.48 3.16 1.60
CA ARG A 39 0.69 3.55 2.79
C ARG A 39 0.27 5.01 2.74
N LYS A 40 1.16 5.91 2.32
CA LYS A 40 0.83 7.34 2.15
C LYS A 40 -0.24 7.53 1.07
N LEU A 41 -0.11 6.82 -0.05
CA LEU A 41 -1.09 6.84 -1.13
C LEU A 41 -2.46 6.37 -0.66
N THR A 42 -2.53 5.26 0.08
CA THR A 42 -3.78 4.77 0.68
C THR A 42 -4.41 5.84 1.58
N ARG A 43 -3.62 6.49 2.46
CA ARG A 43 -4.15 7.56 3.33
C ARG A 43 -4.69 8.75 2.55
N LEU A 44 -4.02 9.16 1.47
CA LEU A 44 -4.48 10.26 0.62
C LEU A 44 -5.76 9.89 -0.13
N LYS A 45 -5.83 8.66 -0.67
CA LYS A 45 -7.06 8.15 -1.31
C LYS A 45 -8.21 8.05 -0.32
N THR A 46 -7.97 7.53 0.88
CA THR A 46 -8.99 7.47 1.94
C THR A 46 -9.42 8.88 2.37
N GLN A 47 -8.53 9.87 2.41
CA GLN A 47 -8.91 11.26 2.70
C GLN A 47 -9.73 11.90 1.57
N GLU A 48 -9.49 11.54 0.31
CA GLU A 48 -10.30 11.95 -0.84
C GLU A 48 -11.67 11.24 -0.84
N ASP A 49 -11.72 9.96 -0.44
CA ASP A 49 -12.96 9.19 -0.27
C ASP A 49 -13.71 9.54 1.02
N SER A 50 -13.07 10.12 2.04
CA SER A 50 -13.69 10.43 3.36
C SER A 50 -14.64 11.64 3.34
N GLU A 51 -15.03 12.12 2.17
CA GLU A 51 -16.32 12.83 2.04
C GLU A 51 -17.51 11.83 2.09
N GLU A 52 -17.28 10.52 1.99
CA GLU A 52 -18.27 9.45 2.15
C GLU A 52 -17.71 8.27 2.97
N ASP A 53 -18.20 8.13 4.21
CA ASP A 53 -18.21 6.92 5.04
C ASP A 53 -16.90 6.37 5.68
N ASP A 54 -16.73 6.82 6.93
CA ASP A 54 -16.24 6.14 8.13
C ASP A 54 -16.22 4.58 8.11
N ILE A 55 -15.19 3.93 7.54
CA ILE A 55 -14.78 2.56 7.95
C ILE A 55 -13.23 2.41 7.93
N PRO A 56 -12.58 1.99 9.03
CA PRO A 56 -11.15 1.68 9.06
C PRO A 56 -10.90 0.29 8.45
N GLY A 57 -10.91 0.19 7.12
CA GLY A 57 -10.63 -1.04 6.38
C GLY A 57 -9.14 -1.35 6.32
N GLY A 58 -8.59 -1.92 7.40
CA GLY A 58 -7.26 -2.51 7.40
C GLY A 58 -7.15 -3.62 6.35
N CYS A 59 -6.10 -3.57 5.53
CA CYS A 59 -5.70 -4.70 4.70
C CYS A 59 -5.25 -5.83 5.64
N GLY A 60 -6.08 -6.87 5.79
CA GLY A 60 -5.76 -8.05 6.58
C GLY A 60 -6.88 -9.09 6.57
N GLY A 61 -6.83 -9.99 5.58
CA GLY A 61 -7.09 -11.44 5.72
C GLY A 61 -8.39 -11.95 6.36
N ASP A 62 -9.04 -12.86 5.63
CA ASP A 62 -9.97 -13.90 6.11
C ASP A 62 -11.33 -13.45 6.65
N CYS A 63 -12.25 -13.15 5.72
CA CYS A 63 -13.69 -13.37 5.95
C CYS A 63 -14.03 -14.88 5.85
N CYS A 64 -13.48 -15.68 6.76
CA CYS A 64 -13.87 -17.07 6.98
C CYS A 64 -14.61 -17.19 8.32
N GLY A 65 -15.91 -17.45 8.26
CA GLY A 65 -16.64 -18.12 9.34
C GLY A 65 -17.55 -17.25 10.20
N CYS A 66 -18.70 -16.83 9.67
CA CYS A 66 -19.88 -16.61 10.51
C CYS A 66 -20.47 -17.98 10.88
N GLY A 67 -19.88 -18.63 11.89
CA GLY A 67 -20.36 -19.84 12.53
C GLY A 67 -20.47 -19.62 14.03
N GLY A 68 -21.45 -18.83 14.46
CA GLY A 68 -21.74 -18.60 15.87
C GLY A 68 -22.82 -19.56 16.35
N GLY A 69 -22.43 -20.57 17.12
CA GLY A 69 -23.35 -21.41 17.88
C GLY A 69 -23.74 -20.78 19.21
N ARG A 70 -25.04 -20.71 19.48
CA ARG A 70 -25.72 -21.22 20.68
C ARG A 70 -27.23 -21.13 20.49
#